data_AF-A0A8X6RUC3-F1
#
_entry.id   AF-A0A8X6RUC3-F1
#
_cell.length_a   1.000
_cell.length_b   1.000
_cell.length_c   1.000
_cell.angle_alpha   90.00
_cell.angle_beta   90.00
_cell.angle_gamma   90.00
#
_symmetry.space_group_name_H-M   'P 1'
#
loop_
_entity.id
_entity.type
_entity.pdbx_description
1 polymer ?
#
loop_
_entity_poly.entity_id
_entity_poly.type
_entity_poly.pdbx_seq_one_letter_code
_entity_poly.pdbx_strand_id
1 'polypeptide(L)'
;METVFWSDSMVALYWLREKGGWSVFVSNRIKEIRNLFPNSEWCHVPGKINPANLISRGCSPSHLVESHWWKGPLWLVESPVTWPITKLPDSNTSEISLERKKLHGFLDLLIMLEAEAVTERKDNCLLVVGQLDKLESAEIQLNRSVQAQSFTDEKLISNLSVFRDDNNIIRVKT
;
A
#
# COMPACT_ATOMS: atom_id res chain seq x y z
N MET A 1 20.44 -6.17 22.61
CA MET A 1 20.74 -4.84 22.06
C MET A 1 19.42 -4.26 21.61
N GLU A 2 19.12 -3.03 22.00
CA GLU A 2 18.01 -2.28 21.41
C GLU A 2 18.44 -1.87 20.00
N THR A 3 17.59 -2.16 19.01
CA THR A 3 17.86 -1.83 17.60
C THR A 3 16.92 -0.69 17.20
N VAL A 4 17.50 0.40 16.71
CA VAL A 4 16.77 1.57 16.22
C VAL A 4 16.76 1.54 14.69
N PHE A 5 15.57 1.57 14.11
CA PHE A 5 15.36 1.64 12.67
C PHE A 5 14.93 3.05 12.27
N TRP A 6 15.36 3.47 11.08
CA TRP A 6 15.12 4.82 10.58
C TRP A 6 14.40 4.77 9.24
N SER A 7 13.41 5.65 9.05
CA SER A 7 12.72 5.84 7.77
C SER A 7 12.37 7.31 7.57
N ASP A 8 12.35 7.76 6.33
CA ASP A 8 11.82 9.07 5.95
C ASP A 8 10.34 9.02 5.53
N SER A 9 9.76 7.82 5.47
CA SER A 9 8.34 7.64 5.19
C SER A 9 7.52 7.74 6.47
N MET A 10 6.92 8.92 6.70
CA MET A 10 5.98 9.14 7.80
C MET A 10 4.78 8.19 7.74
N VAL A 11 4.29 7.86 6.53
CA VAL A 11 3.20 6.91 6.33
C VAL A 11 3.58 5.50 6.80
N ALA A 12 4.76 5.01 6.41
CA ALA A 12 5.21 3.68 6.83
C ALA A 12 5.46 3.58 8.33
N LEU A 13 6.05 4.61 8.94
CA LEU A 13 6.24 4.67 10.39
C LEU A 13 4.91 4.70 11.14
N TYR A 14 3.92 5.41 10.59
CA TYR A 14 2.59 5.44 11.15
C TYR A 14 1.90 4.07 11.09
N TRP A 15 1.97 3.38 9.95
CA TRP A 15 1.51 1.99 9.80
C TRP A 15 2.13 1.05 10.85
N LEU A 16 3.43 1.20 11.11
CA LEU A 16 4.17 0.41 12.11
C LEU A 16 3.78 0.73 13.55
N ARG A 17 3.29 1.94 13.83
CA ARG A 17 2.83 2.36 15.17
C ARG A 17 1.38 1.96 15.44
N GLU A 18 0.49 2.23 14.49
CA GLU A 18 -0.95 2.10 14.70
C GLU A 18 -1.49 0.68 14.44
N LYS A 19 -2.71 0.42 14.94
CA LYS A 19 -3.41 -0.85 14.75
C LYS A 19 -4.53 -0.71 13.72
N GLY A 20 -4.36 -1.38 12.58
CA GLY A 20 -5.44 -1.78 11.68
C GLY A 20 -5.96 -0.70 10.71
N GLY A 21 -6.93 -1.10 9.89
CA GLY A 21 -7.51 -0.25 8.84
C GLY A 21 -6.62 -0.07 7.61
N TRP A 22 -5.65 -0.96 7.42
CA TRP A 22 -4.77 -0.98 6.24
C TRP A 22 -5.21 -2.03 5.24
N SER A 23 -4.77 -1.89 3.99
CA SER A 23 -4.92 -2.95 2.99
C SER A 23 -4.32 -4.27 3.48
N VAL A 24 -4.78 -5.40 2.92
CA VAL A 24 -4.28 -6.73 3.26
C VAL A 24 -2.77 -6.81 3.08
N PHE A 25 -2.25 -6.24 1.98
CA PHE A 25 -0.81 -6.17 1.71
C PHE A 25 -0.05 -5.47 2.84
N VAL A 26 -0.48 -4.26 3.22
CA VAL A 26 0.18 -3.47 4.27
C VAL A 26 0.08 -4.17 5.63
N SER A 27 -1.10 -4.71 5.95
CA SER A 27 -1.33 -5.45 7.20
C SER A 27 -0.41 -6.67 7.34
N ASN A 28 -0.24 -7.44 6.26
CA ASN A 28 0.65 -8.61 6.26
C ASN A 28 2.11 -8.20 6.46
N ARG A 29 2.58 -7.12 5.81
CA ARG A 29 3.95 -6.61 5.96
C ARG A 29 4.23 -6.08 7.35
N ILE A 30 3.32 -5.31 7.94
CA ILE A 30 3.46 -4.84 9.32
C ILE A 30 3.56 -6.03 10.28
N LYS A 31 2.73 -7.07 10.09
CA LYS A 31 2.76 -8.27 10.93
C LYS A 31 4.12 -8.98 10.83
N GLU A 32 4.63 -9.16 9.62
CA GLU A 32 5.96 -9.74 9.37
C GLU A 32 7.07 -8.94 10.06
N ILE A 33 7.10 -7.62 9.87
CA ILE A 33 8.11 -6.73 10.47
C ILE A 33 8.07 -6.79 12.00
N ARG A 34 6.88 -6.69 12.60
CA ARG A 34 6.71 -6.75 14.06
C ARG A 34 7.09 -8.13 14.64
N ASN A 35 6.87 -9.21 13.89
CA ASN A 35 7.28 -10.56 14.32
C ASN A 35 8.80 -10.74 14.27
N LEU A 36 9.46 -10.20 13.25
CA LEU A 36 10.92 -10.26 13.11
C LEU A 36 11.63 -9.37 14.13
N PHE A 37 11.02 -8.22 14.45
CA PHE A 37 11.62 -7.21 15.33
C PHE A 37 10.62 -6.77 16.42
N PRO A 38 10.36 -7.62 17.43
CA PRO A 38 9.32 -7.35 18.44
C PRO A 38 9.66 -6.18 19.39
N ASN A 39 10.95 -5.89 19.58
CA ASN A 39 11.46 -4.86 20.50
C ASN A 39 12.24 -3.75 19.76
N SER A 40 11.86 -3.47 18.51
CA SER A 40 12.46 -2.41 17.70
C SER A 40 11.89 -1.03 18.00
N GLU A 41 12.76 -0.03 18.03
CA GLU A 41 12.36 1.38 17.96
C GLU A 41 12.38 1.85 16.50
N TRP A 42 11.40 2.66 16.11
CA TRP A 42 11.27 3.20 14.75
C TRP A 42 11.24 4.72 14.79
N CYS A 43 12.25 5.36 14.21
CA CYS A 43 12.44 6.80 14.21
C CYS A 43 12.29 7.40 12.81
N HIS A 44 11.83 8.65 12.76
CA HIS A 44 11.81 9.41 11.51
C HIS A 44 13.15 10.13 11.28
N VAL A 45 13.65 10.05 10.06
CA VAL A 45 14.76 10.88 9.56
C VAL A 45 14.28 11.70 8.35
N PRO A 46 14.54 13.01 8.28
CA PRO A 46 14.22 13.79 7.08
C PRO A 46 14.90 13.22 5.83
N GLY A 47 14.16 13.09 4.72
CA GLY A 47 14.69 12.47 3.50
C GLY A 47 15.98 13.10 2.94
N LYS A 48 16.22 14.40 3.19
CA LYS A 48 17.48 15.08 2.81
C LYS A 48 18.72 14.52 3.51
N ILE A 49 18.55 13.95 4.69
CA ILE A 49 19.65 13.40 5.50
C ILE A 49 19.49 11.89 5.71
N ASN A 50 18.53 11.25 5.04
CA ASN A 50 18.36 9.81 5.02
C ASN A 50 19.44 9.17 4.13
N PRO A 51 20.41 8.41 4.69
CA PRO A 51 21.48 7.82 3.90
C PRO A 51 20.98 6.77 2.88
N ALA A 52 19.79 6.18 3.10
CA ALA A 52 19.23 5.21 2.16
C ALA A 52 18.84 5.84 0.81
N ASN A 53 18.50 7.14 0.80
CA ASN A 53 18.06 7.84 -0.41
C ASN A 53 19.14 7.94 -1.49
N LEU A 54 20.41 8.04 -1.09
CA LEU A 54 21.51 8.13 -2.04
C LEU A 54 21.62 6.86 -2.90
N ILE A 55 21.44 5.69 -2.27
CA ILE A 55 21.57 4.40 -2.94
C ILE A 55 20.28 4.04 -3.66
N SER A 56 19.12 4.26 -3.03
CA SER A 56 17.82 3.87 -3.61
C SER A 56 17.47 4.66 -4.87
N ARG A 57 17.94 5.90 -5.01
CA ARG A 57 17.75 6.74 -6.20
C ARG A 57 18.80 6.50 -7.28
N GLY A 58 19.87 5.78 -6.95
CA GLY A 58 21.07 5.67 -7.78
C GLY A 58 21.97 6.90 -7.66
N CYS A 59 23.28 6.65 -7.65
CA CYS A 59 24.32 7.69 -7.71
C CYS A 59 25.49 7.21 -8.56
N SER A 60 26.31 8.13 -9.04
CA SER A 60 27.55 7.76 -9.73
C SER A 60 28.57 7.17 -8.74
N PRO A 61 29.48 6.30 -9.20
CA PRO A 61 30.55 5.77 -8.34
C PRO A 61 31.40 6.87 -7.69
N SER A 62 31.69 7.96 -8.41
CA SER A 62 32.44 9.10 -7.86
C SER A 62 31.69 9.78 -6.72
N HIS A 63 30.39 10.04 -6.90
CA HIS A 63 29.58 10.67 -5.87
C HIS A 63 29.41 9.78 -4.65
N LEU A 64 29.33 8.46 -4.85
CA LEU A 64 29.28 7.48 -3.75
C LEU A 64 30.57 7.49 -2.92
N VAL A 65 31.72 7.61 -3.58
CA VAL A 65 33.02 7.71 -2.90
C VAL A 65 33.13 9.02 -2.13
N GLU A 66 32.75 10.14 -2.76
CA GLU A 66 32.75 11.46 -2.13
C GLU A 66 31.82 11.55 -0.93
N SER A 67 30.65 10.90 -0.97
CA SER A 67 29.68 10.92 0.12
C SER A 67 30.13 10.13 1.35
N HIS A 68 31.15 9.25 1.21
CA HIS A 68 31.61 8.35 2.26
C HIS A 68 30.48 7.51 2.87
N TRP A 69 29.52 7.08 2.04
CA TRP A 69 28.28 6.45 2.49
C TRP A 69 28.47 5.32 3.52
N TRP A 70 29.51 4.49 3.36
CA TRP A 70 29.83 3.38 4.26
C TRP A 70 30.29 3.80 5.66
N LYS A 71 30.68 5.06 5.86
CA LYS A 71 30.98 5.59 7.20
C LYS A 71 29.71 5.94 7.98
N GLY A 72 28.56 6.02 7.31
CA GLY A 72 27.32 6.51 7.88
C GLY A 72 27.31 8.04 8.05
N PRO A 73 26.14 8.64 8.28
CA PRO A 73 26.04 10.07 8.52
C PRO A 73 26.56 10.44 9.92
N LEU A 74 27.17 11.62 10.05
CA LEU A 74 27.79 12.08 11.30
C LEU A 74 26.83 12.00 12.50
N TRP A 75 25.58 12.43 12.31
CA TRP A 75 24.58 12.39 13.37
C TRP A 75 24.31 10.99 13.91
N LEU A 76 24.48 9.92 13.11
CA LEU A 76 24.24 8.55 13.56
C LEU A 76 25.46 7.97 14.30
N VAL A 77 26.65 8.47 13.98
CA VAL A 77 27.92 8.08 14.62
C VAL A 77 28.13 8.81 15.95
N GLU A 78 27.60 10.02 16.06
CA GLU A 78 27.63 10.82 17.27
C GLU A 78 26.64 10.31 18.33
N SER A 79 26.64 10.96 19.50
CA SER A 79 25.78 10.63 20.62
C SER A 79 24.29 10.62 20.23
N PRO A 80 23.45 9.71 20.76
CA PRO A 80 22.00 9.73 20.56
C PRO A 80 21.31 11.07 20.85
N VAL A 81 21.94 11.93 21.65
CA VAL A 81 21.47 13.29 21.94
C VAL A 81 21.50 14.20 20.70
N THR A 82 22.36 13.93 19.72
CA THR A 82 22.46 14.72 18.48
C THR A 82 21.61 14.14 17.35
N TRP A 83 20.88 13.06 17.60
CA TRP A 83 20.05 12.43 16.57
C TRP A 83 18.91 13.35 16.12
N PRO A 84 18.58 13.36 14.81
CA PRO A 84 17.54 14.20 14.25
C PRO A 84 16.15 13.60 14.50
N ILE A 85 15.81 13.35 15.77
CA ILE A 85 14.54 12.76 16.17
C ILE A 85 13.44 13.76 15.86
N THR A 86 12.76 13.55 14.73
CA THR A 86 11.52 14.27 14.44
C THR A 86 10.39 13.47 15.09
N LYS A 87 9.58 14.11 15.94
CA LYS A 87 8.35 13.47 16.43
C LYS A 87 7.51 13.05 15.24
N LEU A 88 7.01 11.82 15.25
CA LEU A 88 6.05 11.36 14.25
C LEU A 88 4.84 12.31 14.29
N PRO A 89 4.35 12.78 13.13
CA PRO A 89 3.16 13.62 13.09
C PRO A 89 1.96 12.84 13.65
N ASP A 90 1.01 13.57 14.21
CA ASP A 90 -0.26 13.01 14.65
C ASP A 90 -1.01 12.36 13.47
N SER A 91 -1.93 11.45 13.79
CA SER A 91 -2.71 10.60 12.88
C SER A 91 -3.47 11.30 11.73
N ASN A 92 -3.49 12.63 11.72
CA ASN A 92 -4.37 13.45 10.89
C ASN A 92 -3.68 14.05 9.65
N THR A 93 -2.53 13.53 9.21
CA THR A 93 -1.97 13.97 7.93
C THR A 93 -2.88 13.55 6.76
N SER A 94 -2.93 14.39 5.73
CA SER A 94 -3.75 14.16 4.53
C SER A 94 -3.38 12.84 3.83
N GLU A 95 -2.10 12.48 3.86
CA GLU A 95 -1.55 11.28 3.24
C GLU A 95 -2.02 9.99 3.94
N ILE A 96 -1.95 9.94 5.28
CA ILE A 96 -2.49 8.85 6.09
C ILE A 96 -3.99 8.68 5.85
N SER A 97 -4.71 9.80 5.84
CA SER A 97 -6.16 9.82 5.63
C SER A 97 -6.53 9.28 4.24
N LEU A 98 -5.74 9.59 3.22
CA LEU A 98 -5.94 9.11 1.86
C LEU A 98 -5.75 7.59 1.76
N GLU A 99 -4.71 7.04 2.38
CA GLU A 99 -4.48 5.60 2.43
C GLU A 99 -5.61 4.85 3.14
N ARG A 100 -6.14 5.41 4.24
CA ARG A 100 -7.30 4.83 4.92
C ARG A 100 -8.57 4.90 4.06
N LYS A 101 -8.76 5.98 3.28
CA LYS A 101 -9.89 6.12 2.34
C LYS A 101 -9.84 5.10 1.20
N LYS A 102 -8.65 4.72 0.72
CA LYS A 102 -8.51 3.66 -0.32
C LYS A 102 -9.13 2.34 0.12
N LEU A 103 -8.90 1.93 1.38
CA LEU A 103 -9.50 0.71 1.92
C LEU A 103 -11.02 0.82 2.06
N HIS A 104 -11.51 1.94 2.60
CA HIS A 104 -12.96 2.15 2.77
C HIS A 104 -13.66 2.15 1.41
N GLY A 105 -13.10 2.82 0.40
CA GLY A 105 -13.67 2.79 -0.95
C GLY A 105 -13.73 1.39 -1.57
N PHE A 106 -12.75 0.51 -1.26
CA PHE A 106 -12.79 -0.89 -1.70
C PHE A 106 -13.85 -1.70 -0.94
N LEU A 107 -13.98 -1.50 0.37
CA LEU A 107 -15.00 -2.17 1.17
C LEU A 107 -16.41 -1.71 0.80
N ASP A 108 -16.61 -0.41 0.56
CA ASP A 108 -17.88 0.15 0.09
C ASP A 108 -18.25 -0.45 -1.27
N LEU A 109 -17.28 -0.62 -2.18
CA LEU A 109 -17.50 -1.30 -3.45
C LEU A 109 -17.84 -2.78 -3.24
N LEU A 110 -17.14 -3.49 -2.36
CA LEU A 110 -17.42 -4.89 -2.05
C LEU A 110 -18.82 -5.06 -1.45
N ILE A 111 -19.22 -4.19 -0.52
CA ILE A 111 -20.56 -4.17 0.07
C ILE A 111 -21.62 -3.84 -0.99
N MET A 112 -21.36 -2.88 -1.89
CA MET A 112 -22.27 -2.59 -3.00
C MET A 112 -22.42 -3.78 -3.95
N LEU A 113 -21.35 -4.53 -4.21
CA LEU A 113 -21.38 -5.73 -5.04
C LEU A 113 -22.07 -6.92 -4.34
N GLU A 114 -21.88 -7.08 -3.03
CA GLU A 114 -22.55 -8.11 -2.23
C GLU A 114 -24.05 -7.81 -2.02
N ALA A 115 -24.44 -6.53 -1.99
CA ALA A 115 -25.83 -6.10 -1.82
C ALA A 115 -26.76 -6.43 -3.00
N GLU A 116 -26.23 -6.80 -4.17
CA GLU A 116 -27.03 -7.22 -5.33
C GLU A 116 -27.25 -8.74 -5.43
N ALA A 117 -26.64 -9.55 -4.54
CA ALA A 117 -26.97 -10.96 -4.42
C ALA A 117 -28.21 -11.14 -3.53
N VAL A 118 -29.40 -11.18 -4.13
CA VAL A 118 -30.64 -11.51 -3.42
C VAL A 118 -30.51 -12.93 -2.87
N THR A 119 -30.36 -13.05 -1.55
CA THR A 119 -30.44 -14.34 -0.85
C THR A 119 -31.91 -14.73 -0.74
N GLU A 120 -32.32 -15.82 -1.38
CA GLU A 120 -33.65 -16.40 -1.16
C GLU A 120 -33.50 -17.71 -0.36
N ARG A 121 -34.31 -17.85 0.69
CA ARG A 121 -34.28 -19.01 1.59
C ARG A 121 -35.40 -19.96 1.18
N LYS A 122 -35.06 -21.14 0.67
CA LYS A 122 -36.03 -22.19 0.34
C LYS A 122 -35.56 -23.52 0.94
N ASP A 123 -36.47 -24.22 1.61
CA ASP A 123 -36.26 -25.55 2.19
C ASP A 123 -34.99 -25.69 3.06
N ASN A 124 -34.78 -24.71 3.95
CA ASN A 124 -33.68 -24.67 4.91
C ASN A 124 -32.25 -24.58 4.31
N CYS A 125 -32.14 -24.31 3.01
CA CYS A 125 -30.89 -24.00 2.32
C CYS A 125 -30.85 -22.52 1.90
N LEU A 126 -29.67 -21.89 2.00
CA LEU A 126 -29.43 -20.53 1.50
C LEU A 126 -29.08 -20.63 0.01
N LEU A 127 -29.97 -20.17 -0.88
CA LEU A 127 -29.69 -20.12 -2.31
C LEU A 127 -29.21 -18.71 -2.66
N VAL A 128 -27.96 -18.61 -3.11
CA VAL A 128 -27.43 -17.39 -3.73
C VAL A 128 -27.88 -17.42 -5.19
N VAL A 129 -28.99 -16.76 -5.52
CA VAL A 129 -29.49 -16.65 -6.90
C VAL A 129 -28.94 -15.37 -7.50
N GLY A 130 -27.68 -15.41 -7.94
CA GLY A 130 -27.10 -14.38 -8.81
C GLY A 130 -27.18 -14.83 -10.27
N GLN A 131 -27.57 -13.94 -11.18
CA GLN A 131 -27.33 -14.18 -12.61
C GLN A 131 -25.80 -14.22 -12.81
N LEU A 132 -25.26 -15.31 -13.35
CA LEU A 132 -23.81 -15.48 -13.59
C LEU A 132 -23.20 -14.27 -14.32
N ASP A 133 -23.96 -13.69 -15.22
CA ASP A 133 -23.66 -12.50 -16.02
C ASP A 133 -23.45 -11.26 -15.14
N LYS A 134 -24.14 -11.16 -13.99
CA LYS A 134 -23.96 -10.08 -13.01
C LYS A 134 -22.68 -10.25 -12.20
N LEU A 135 -22.29 -11.49 -11.88
CA LEU A 135 -21.03 -11.79 -11.20
C LEU A 135 -19.82 -11.51 -12.11
N GLU A 136 -19.90 -11.87 -13.39
CA GLU A 136 -18.84 -11.56 -14.36
C GLU A 136 -18.72 -10.05 -14.61
N SER A 137 -19.86 -9.34 -14.71
CA SER A 137 -19.87 -7.88 -14.81
C SER A 137 -19.28 -7.19 -13.56
N ALA A 138 -19.60 -7.70 -12.37
CA ALA A 138 -19.03 -7.24 -11.11
C ALA A 138 -17.52 -7.45 -11.03
N GLU A 139 -17.02 -8.61 -11.45
CA GLU A 139 -15.58 -8.91 -11.50
C GLU A 139 -14.83 -7.98 -12.48
N ILE A 140 -15.41 -7.73 -13.66
CA ILE A 140 -14.85 -6.79 -14.65
C ILE A 140 -14.81 -5.37 -14.09
N GLN A 141 -15.87 -4.93 -13.39
CA GLN A 141 -15.91 -3.60 -12.77
C GLN A 141 -14.88 -3.48 -11.64
N LEU A 142 -14.74 -4.50 -10.79
CA LEU A 142 -13.75 -4.52 -9.72
C LEU A 142 -12.32 -4.42 -10.29
N ASN A 143 -12.02 -5.22 -11.31
CA ASN A 143 -10.71 -5.19 -11.99
C ASN A 143 -10.43 -3.81 -12.60
N ARG A 144 -11.43 -3.20 -13.28
CA ARG A 144 -11.31 -1.84 -13.83
C ARG A 144 -11.09 -0.79 -12.75
N SER A 145 -11.79 -0.87 -11.62
CA SER A 145 -11.62 0.06 -10.50
C SER A 145 -10.25 -0.07 -9.85
N VAL A 146 -9.74 -1.29 -9.67
CA VAL A 146 -8.38 -1.55 -9.14
C VAL A 146 -7.31 -1.06 -10.11
N GLN A 147 -7.48 -1.30 -11.41
CA GLN A 147 -6.58 -0.81 -12.46
C GLN A 147 -6.57 0.73 -12.51
N ALA A 148 -7.74 1.38 -12.50
CA ALA A 148 -7.86 2.84 -12.53
C ALA A 148 -7.25 3.54 -11.29
N GLN A 149 -7.18 2.84 -10.14
CA GLN A 149 -6.50 3.34 -8.94
C GLN A 149 -4.98 3.17 -8.98
N SER A 150 -4.49 2.16 -9.72
CA SER A 150 -3.07 1.80 -9.79
C SER A 150 -2.34 2.47 -10.95
N PHE A 151 -3.06 2.80 -12.03
CA PHE A 151 -2.52 3.42 -13.24
C PHE A 151 -3.29 4.69 -13.58
N THR A 152 -2.96 5.79 -12.90
CA THR A 152 -3.67 7.07 -13.07
C THR A 152 -3.55 7.66 -14.47
N ASP A 153 -2.51 7.31 -15.23
CA ASP A 153 -2.29 7.73 -16.62
C ASP A 153 -3.13 6.94 -17.64
N GLU A 154 -3.75 5.81 -17.25
CA GLU A 154 -4.66 5.03 -18.11
C GLU A 154 -6.07 5.63 -18.22
N LYS A 155 -6.34 6.76 -17.56
CA LYS A 155 -7.59 7.52 -17.74
C LYS A 155 -7.84 7.96 -19.20
N LEU A 156 -6.83 7.85 -20.07
CA LEU A 156 -6.93 8.16 -21.50
C LEU A 156 -7.43 7.01 -22.37
N ILE A 157 -7.62 5.78 -21.85
CA ILE A 157 -8.07 4.66 -22.68
C ILE A 157 -9.59 4.50 -22.58
N SER A 158 -10.32 5.45 -23.14
CA SER A 158 -11.79 5.49 -23.11
C SER A 158 -12.49 4.38 -23.90
N ASN A 159 -11.77 3.49 -24.59
CA ASN A 159 -12.36 2.53 -25.53
C ASN A 159 -11.87 1.07 -25.36
N LEU A 160 -11.38 0.66 -24.18
CA LEU A 160 -11.03 -0.74 -23.97
C LEU A 160 -12.28 -1.61 -23.82
N SER A 161 -12.63 -2.31 -24.90
CA SER A 161 -13.66 -3.34 -24.88
C SER A 161 -13.00 -4.70 -24.58
N VAL A 162 -13.39 -5.28 -23.44
CA VAL A 162 -12.92 -6.60 -23.01
C VAL A 162 -13.89 -7.65 -23.53
N PHE A 163 -13.39 -8.70 -24.17
CA PHE A 163 -14.20 -9.81 -24.68
C PHE A 163 -13.45 -11.14 -24.56
N ARG A 164 -14.17 -12.27 -24.53
CA ARG A 164 -13.58 -13.61 -24.60
C ARG A 164 -13.55 -14.06 -26.05
N ASP A 165 -12.43 -14.63 -26.48
CA ASP A 165 -12.34 -15.28 -27.79
C ASP A 165 -12.96 -16.69 -27.79
N ASP A 166 -12.97 -17.34 -28.95
CA ASP A 166 -13.51 -18.69 -29.12
C ASP A 166 -12.76 -19.76 -28.29
N ASN A 167 -11.57 -19.43 -27.78
CA ASN A 167 -10.77 -20.28 -26.89
C ASN A 167 -10.96 -19.91 -25.41
N ASN A 168 -11.96 -19.09 -25.10
CA ASN A 168 -12.30 -18.64 -23.75
C ASN A 168 -11.20 -17.78 -23.08
N ILE A 169 -10.34 -17.15 -23.87
CA ILE A 169 -9.27 -16.26 -23.39
C ILE A 169 -9.79 -14.83 -23.34
N ILE A 170 -9.61 -14.15 -22.21
CA ILE A 170 -9.96 -12.73 -22.06
C ILE A 170 -8.98 -11.88 -22.87
N ARG A 171 -9.51 -11.11 -23.81
CA ARG A 171 -8.77 -10.18 -24.67
C ARG A 171 -9.30 -8.77 -24.50
N VAL A 172 -8.44 -7.79 -24.76
CA VAL A 172 -8.77 -6.38 -24.69
C VAL A 172 -8.53 -5.76 -26.06
N LYS A 173 -9.56 -5.14 -26.64
CA LYS A 173 -9.46 -4.38 -27.89
C LYS A 173 -9.33 -2.90 -27.56
N THR A 174 -8.23 -2.30 -28.00
CA THR A 174 -7.99 -0.85 -28.04
C THR A 174 -8.76 -0.19 -29.17
#